data_AF-A0A353GBB7-F1
#
_entry.id   AF-A0A353GBB7-F1
#
_cell.length_a   1.000
_cell.length_b   1.000
_cell.length_c   1.000
_cell.angle_alpha   90.00
_cell.angle_beta   90.00
_cell.angle_gamma   90.00
#
_symmetry.space_group_name_H-M   'P 1'
#
loop_
_entity.id
_entity.type
_entity.pdbx_description
1 polymer ?
#
loop_
_entity_poly.entity_id
_entity_poly.type
_entity_poly.pdbx_seq_one_letter_code
_entity_poly.pdbx_strand_id
1 'polypeptide(L)' 'MSASESETQARLLAQALPYMQRYENKTIVVKYGGHAMGDAELGRAFASDIALLKQFGVNPIVVHGGGPQ' A
#
# COMPACT_ATOMS: atom_id res chain seq x y z
N MET A 1 17.79 -13.97 -4.93
CA MET A 1 17.61 -12.99 -6.01
C MET A 1 18.69 -13.19 -7.05
N SER A 2 18.30 -13.51 -8.27
CA SER A 2 19.20 -13.50 -9.42
C SER A 2 19.49 -12.05 -9.85
N ALA A 3 20.55 -11.83 -10.63
CA ALA A 3 20.87 -10.50 -11.15
C ALA A 3 19.74 -9.92 -12.03
N SER A 4 19.01 -10.79 -12.76
CA SER A 4 17.90 -10.36 -13.62
C SER A 4 16.64 -9.99 -12.82
N GLU A 5 16.37 -10.66 -11.70
CA GLU A 5 15.28 -10.29 -10.78
C GLU A 5 15.50 -8.91 -10.18
N SER A 6 16.74 -8.61 -9.74
CA SER A 6 17.11 -7.30 -9.20
C SER A 6 16.93 -6.17 -10.21
N GLU A 7 17.35 -6.40 -11.47
CA GLU A 7 17.19 -5.39 -12.53
C GLU A 7 15.70 -5.11 -12.83
N THR A 8 14.89 -6.17 -12.90
CA THR A 8 13.45 -6.07 -13.12
C THR A 8 12.79 -5.26 -12.00
N GLN A 9 13.15 -5.54 -10.75
CA GLN A 9 12.59 -4.84 -9.60
C GLN A 9 13.02 -3.37 -9.54
N ALA A 10 14.29 -3.06 -9.85
CA ALA A 10 14.76 -1.69 -9.94
C ALA A 10 14.01 -0.89 -11.02
N ARG A 11 13.78 -1.50 -12.19
CA ARG A 11 13.02 -0.88 -13.28
C ARG A 11 11.57 -0.61 -12.89
N LEU A 12 10.93 -1.54 -12.19
CA LEU A 12 9.57 -1.38 -11.67
C LEU A 12 9.48 -0.21 -10.69
N LEU A 13 10.40 -0.13 -9.72
CA LEU A 13 10.43 0.96 -8.74
C LEU A 13 10.70 2.32 -9.41
N ALA A 14 11.60 2.38 -10.40
CA ALA A 14 11.85 3.60 -11.17
C ALA A 14 10.59 4.09 -11.92
N GLN A 15 9.79 3.17 -12.47
CA GLN A 15 8.52 3.50 -13.13
C GLN A 15 7.43 3.93 -12.13
N ALA A 16 7.48 3.44 -10.89
CA ALA A 16 6.53 3.80 -9.84
C ALA A 16 6.84 5.16 -9.19
N LEU A 17 8.10 5.61 -9.23
CA LEU A 17 8.58 6.83 -8.55
C LEU A 17 7.75 8.10 -8.86
N PRO A 18 7.33 8.39 -10.11
CA PRO A 18 6.50 9.58 -10.39
C PRO A 18 5.15 9.55 -9.66
N TYR A 19 4.59 8.37 -9.43
CA TYR A 19 3.34 8.21 -8.68
C TYR A 19 3.55 8.43 -7.18
N MET A 20 4.68 7.96 -6.63
CA MET A 20 5.04 8.20 -5.23
C MET A 20 5.20 9.71 -4.97
N GLN A 21 5.99 10.40 -5.80
CA GLN A 21 6.23 11.84 -5.69
C GLN A 21 4.94 12.67 -5.84
N ARG A 22 4.02 12.25 -6.72
CA ARG A 22 2.73 12.93 -6.91
C ARG A 22 1.91 13.03 -5.61
N TYR A 23 2.04 12.04 -4.72
CA TYR A 23 1.25 11.96 -3.49
C TYR A 23 2.05 12.21 -2.22
N GLU A 24 3.33 12.58 -2.34
CA GLU A 24 4.16 12.95 -1.21
C GLU A 24 3.51 14.10 -0.40
N ASN A 25 3.48 13.96 0.91
CA ASN A 25 2.80 14.84 1.87
C ASN A 25 1.29 15.03 1.67
N LYS A 26 0.67 14.32 0.72
CA LYS A 26 -0.78 14.35 0.51
C LYS A 26 -1.48 13.41 1.47
N THR A 27 -2.71 13.78 1.84
CA THR A 27 -3.61 12.90 2.58
C THR A 27 -4.39 12.03 1.60
N ILE A 28 -4.37 10.73 1.80
CA ILE A 28 -5.19 9.76 1.04
C ILE A 28 -6.10 9.03 2.01
N VAL A 29 -7.40 9.09 1.76
CA VAL A 29 -8.39 8.33 2.54
C VAL A 29 -8.61 6.98 1.86
N VAL A 30 -8.35 5.90 2.59
CA VAL A 30 -8.51 4.52 2.12
C VAL A 30 -9.68 3.88 2.84
N LYS A 31 -10.74 3.53 2.10
CA LYS A 31 -11.86 2.77 2.64
C LYS A 31 -11.46 1.30 2.75
N TYR A 32 -11.28 0.81 3.97
CA TYR A 32 -11.08 -0.61 4.25
C TYR A 32 -12.43 -1.27 4.60
N GLY A 33 -12.71 -2.46 4.08
CA GLY A 33 -14.03 -3.09 4.26
C GLY A 33 -14.27 -4.33 3.39
N GLY A 34 -15.38 -5.02 3.65
CA GLY A 34 -15.81 -6.20 2.89
C GLY A 34 -15.01 -7.47 3.22
N HIS A 35 -14.94 -8.39 2.27
CA HIS A 35 -14.30 -9.71 2.40
C HIS A 35 -12.84 -9.64 2.87
N ALA A 36 -12.12 -8.55 2.61
CA ALA A 36 -10.75 -8.35 3.05
C ALA A 36 -10.58 -8.20 4.57
N MET A 37 -11.66 -7.98 5.33
CA MET A 37 -11.63 -7.94 6.80
C MET A 37 -11.80 -9.31 7.46
N GLY A 38 -12.35 -10.30 6.74
CA GLY A 38 -12.56 -11.67 7.26
C GLY A 38 -11.37 -12.60 7.06
N ASP A 39 -10.37 -12.17 6.28
CA ASP A 39 -9.16 -12.94 5.97
C ASP A 39 -7.93 -12.26 6.61
N ALA A 40 -7.27 -12.99 7.50
CA ALA A 40 -6.11 -12.49 8.22
C ALA A 40 -4.89 -12.23 7.31
N GLU A 41 -4.74 -12.94 6.21
CA GLU A 41 -3.67 -12.72 5.24
C GLU A 41 -3.91 -11.43 4.46
N LEU A 42 -5.14 -11.22 3.98
CA LEU A 42 -5.52 -9.97 3.32
C LEU A 42 -5.41 -8.76 4.26
N GLY A 43 -5.76 -8.92 5.54
CA GLY A 43 -5.55 -7.88 6.55
C GLY A 43 -4.07 -7.52 6.74
N ARG A 44 -3.16 -8.50 6.76
CA ARG A 44 -1.72 -8.25 6.84
C ARG A 44 -1.16 -7.57 5.58
N ALA A 45 -1.62 -8.00 4.41
CA ALA A 45 -1.24 -7.37 3.14
C ALA A 45 -1.69 -5.90 3.11
N PHE A 46 -2.95 -5.63 3.46
CA PHE A 46 -3.47 -4.27 3.56
C PHE A 46 -2.67 -3.40 4.53
N ALA A 47 -2.37 -3.91 5.73
CA ALA A 47 -1.55 -3.18 6.70
C ALA A 47 -0.15 -2.86 6.16
N SER A 48 0.46 -3.78 5.42
CA SER A 48 1.77 -3.60 4.79
C SER A 48 1.72 -2.50 3.71
N ASP A 49 0.67 -2.46 2.91
CA ASP A 49 0.46 -1.41 1.90
C ASP A 49 0.29 -0.03 2.53
N ILE A 50 -0.49 0.08 3.61
CA ILE A 50 -0.66 1.35 4.35
C ILE A 50 0.67 1.81 4.96
N ALA A 51 1.46 0.89 5.52
CA ALA A 51 2.78 1.20 6.04
C ALA A 51 3.73 1.68 4.93
N LEU A 52 3.67 1.07 3.74
CA LEU A 52 4.45 1.47 2.58
C LEU A 52 4.09 2.89 2.10
N LEU A 53 2.79 3.21 2.02
CA LEU A 53 2.34 4.57 1.70
C LEU A 53 2.92 5.59 2.69
N LYS A 54 2.91 5.27 4.00
CA LYS A 54 3.49 6.14 5.01
C LYS A 54 5.00 6.33 4.84
N GLN A 55 5.74 5.28 4.46
CA GLN A 55 7.17 5.35 4.18
C GLN A 55 7.48 6.23 2.95
N PHE A 56 6.59 6.29 1.97
CA PHE A 56 6.70 7.20 0.81
C PHE A 56 6.27 8.64 1.09
N GLY A 57 6.03 9.00 2.35
CA GLY A 57 5.65 10.36 2.75
C GLY A 57 4.17 10.68 2.54
N VAL A 58 3.34 9.71 2.17
CA VAL A 58 1.88 9.88 2.12
C VAL A 58 1.33 9.90 3.56
N ASN A 59 0.22 10.61 3.76
CA ASN A 59 -0.53 10.62 5.02
C ASN A 59 -1.81 9.78 4.85
N PRO A 60 -1.74 8.44 4.92
CA PRO A 60 -2.92 7.59 4.77
C PRO A 60 -3.86 7.72 5.96
N ILE A 61 -5.16 7.84 5.69
CA ILE A 61 -6.24 7.75 6.68
C ILE A 61 -7.09 6.55 6.31
N VAL A 62 -7.11 5.52 7.17
CA VAL A 62 -7.94 4.34 6.96
C VAL A 62 -9.31 4.57 7.58
N VAL A 63 -10.36 4.43 6.77
CA VAL A 63 -11.75 4.42 7.23
C VAL A 63 -12.30 3.00 7.06
N HIS A 64 -12.47 2.27 8.15
CA HIS A 64 -13.11 0.96 8.11
C HIS A 64 -14.60 1.05 8.44
N GLY A 65 -15.36 0.04 8.01
CA GLY A 65 -16.78 -0.11 8.40
C GLY A 65 -16.92 -1.07 9.58
N GLY A 66 -18.15 -1.48 9.88
CA GLY A 66 -18.44 -2.65 10.72
C GLY A 66 -19.39 -3.65 10.02
N GLY A 67 -19.29 -4.94 10.38
CA GLY A 67 -20.17 -6.07 9.98
C GLY A 67 -19.45 -7.44 9.93
N PRO A 68 -20.20 -8.57 10.07
CA PRO A 68 -20.34 -9.29 11.35
C PRO A 68 -18.99 -9.70 11.98
N GLN A 69 -18.93 -9.56 13.30
CA GLN A 69 -17.84 -10.05 14.15
C GLN A 69 -18.10 -11.52 14.51
#